data_AF-B4N1S1-F1
#
_entry.id   AF-B4N1S1-F1
#
_cell.length_a   1.000
_cell.length_b   1.000
_cell.length_c   1.000
_cell.angle_alpha   90.00
_cell.angle_beta   90.00
_cell.angle_gamma   90.00
#
_symmetry.space_group_name_H-M   'P 1'
#
loop_
_entity.id
_entity.type
_entity.pdbx_description
1 polymer ?
#
loop_
_entity_poly.entity_id
_entity_poly.type
_entity_poly.pdbx_seq_one_letter_code
_entity_poly.pdbx_strand_id
1 'polypeptide(L)'
;MTLRSGFAKATILVFLALFALLLVINIGHHDTRQQLQDELLSYRAKAAVPSSPTINKVTPPAVQYVEEPVNEQLVLQLEQELPEVDYKYWYYQAKPKTYRLNKTCAPYPDPLELQLYNIYWQSFLNANVTFRLYAAYLDTRDDDAEGPRVRVLGTANQIGEGFPQTYCHLWYDNHSQPMIVNVTEFVSVWVKGWGNKPQLSYPHLLSCPLPKEMPPNLIDAIPRTVSLVTDQCKKATNSLRVHYERKTDNDNDNTNNDTNTTMTSPKTLNFGVCVKGFDFPYVDLSERLIEWFEMQRLMGATRIYAYMYDVHPSVQRVLDYYQHEGFLELRPLTMANGMPRLKHYQHMLLQQRLLVKRLNELIPYNDCFYRNMYRHDYLLNVDIDEVMLPLGDLTNWQQVIETTMEIELSQPSTKCPKGFVAFCFINSYFSKVVGDATNHEEAEQSEELYVLQHVMRHRNFSRPGQATKCFHNTNLSITLHNHFTLKWITGGCRPRTVSTEHAKMQHYREPDKNYELSELVEDRSIWRFASELRKNVEHVWIHLNDGAQQTIGNLEEEQSLDELLEEDLAEEQTQQILG
;
A
#
# COMPACT_ATOMS: atom_id res chain seq x y z
N MET A 1 -17.23 -39.97 76.96
CA MET A 1 -16.05 -40.51 76.23
C MET A 1 -16.62 -41.51 75.23
N THR A 2 -16.67 -41.29 73.91
CA THR A 2 -15.54 -41.46 72.97
C THR A 2 -15.94 -40.96 71.56
N LEU A 3 -16.05 -39.64 71.34
CA LEU A 3 -16.13 -39.08 69.97
C LEU A 3 -14.81 -38.47 69.47
N ARG A 4 -13.85 -38.22 70.36
CA ARG A 4 -12.51 -37.69 70.00
C ARG A 4 -11.55 -38.73 69.40
N SER A 5 -11.79 -40.03 69.62
CA SER A 5 -10.95 -41.11 69.08
C SER A 5 -11.23 -41.40 67.60
N GLY A 6 -12.47 -41.20 67.13
CA GLY A 6 -12.84 -41.48 65.73
C GLY A 6 -12.28 -40.44 64.77
N PHE A 7 -12.31 -39.16 65.16
CA PHE A 7 -11.85 -38.06 64.32
C PHE A 7 -10.33 -38.13 64.08
N ALA A 8 -9.54 -38.38 65.14
CA ALA A 8 -8.08 -38.51 65.01
C ALA A 8 -7.68 -39.67 64.09
N LYS A 9 -8.38 -40.82 64.16
CA LYS A 9 -8.12 -41.97 63.27
C LYS A 9 -8.48 -41.66 61.81
N ALA A 10 -9.56 -40.92 61.56
CA ALA A 10 -9.94 -40.50 60.21
C ALA A 10 -8.95 -39.49 59.61
N THR A 11 -8.45 -38.54 60.40
CA THR A 11 -7.45 -37.56 59.92
C THR A 11 -6.13 -38.23 59.57
N ILE A 12 -5.68 -39.21 60.37
CA ILE A 12 -4.46 -39.98 60.09
C ILE A 12 -4.62 -40.81 58.81
N LEU A 13 -5.79 -41.44 58.59
CA LEU A 13 -6.06 -42.20 57.37
C LEU A 13 -6.06 -41.32 56.11
N VAL A 14 -6.63 -40.11 56.18
CA VAL A 14 -6.64 -39.16 55.06
C VAL A 14 -5.22 -38.68 54.75
N PHE A 15 -4.40 -38.39 55.77
CA PHE A 15 -3.00 -38.00 55.56
C PHE A 15 -2.17 -39.14 54.96
N LEU A 16 -2.36 -40.38 55.41
CA LEU A 16 -1.69 -41.55 54.84
C LEU A 16 -2.11 -41.80 53.39
N ALA A 17 -3.39 -41.60 53.05
CA ALA A 17 -3.88 -41.72 51.69
C ALA A 17 -3.31 -40.64 50.76
N LEU A 18 -3.23 -39.39 51.22
CA LEU A 18 -2.60 -38.29 50.48
C LEU A 18 -1.10 -38.50 50.30
N PHE A 19 -0.40 -39.01 51.32
CA PHE A 19 1.02 -39.32 51.24
C PHE A 19 1.29 -40.49 50.28
N ALA A 20 0.45 -41.53 50.31
CA ALA A 20 0.52 -42.63 49.35
C ALA A 20 0.25 -42.16 47.91
N LEU A 21 -0.73 -41.26 47.72
CA LEU A 21 -1.03 -40.68 46.40
C LEU A 21 0.16 -39.84 45.88
N LEU A 22 0.77 -39.02 46.75
CA LEU A 22 1.96 -38.25 46.40
C LEU A 22 3.16 -39.14 46.06
N LEU A 23 3.34 -40.25 46.77
CA LEU A 23 4.35 -41.26 46.45
C LEU A 23 4.08 -41.92 45.09
N VAL A 24 2.84 -42.28 44.78
CA VAL A 24 2.47 -42.86 43.47
C VAL A 24 2.69 -41.86 42.35
N ILE A 25 2.35 -40.57 42.54
CA ILE A 25 2.62 -39.52 41.56
C ILE A 25 4.13 -39.33 41.36
N ASN A 26 4.92 -39.32 42.43
CA ASN A 26 6.38 -39.18 42.32
C ASN A 26 7.03 -40.38 41.63
N ILE A 27 6.57 -41.61 41.93
CA ILE A 27 7.04 -42.83 41.26
C ILE A 27 6.66 -42.79 39.77
N GLY A 28 5.42 -42.42 39.44
CA GLY A 28 5.00 -42.25 38.05
C GLY A 28 5.80 -41.18 37.30
N HIS A 29 6.11 -40.06 37.94
CA HIS A 29 6.92 -39.00 37.35
C HIS A 29 8.38 -39.42 37.12
N HIS A 30 8.93 -40.26 38.00
CA HIS A 30 10.27 -40.82 37.87
C HIS A 30 10.34 -41.85 36.74
N ASP A 31 9.32 -42.71 36.63
CA ASP A 31 9.20 -43.73 35.58
C ASP A 31 9.05 -43.08 34.20
N THR A 32 8.19 -42.05 34.08
CA THR A 32 8.00 -41.30 32.82
C THR A 32 9.29 -40.59 32.40
N ARG A 33 10.05 -40.03 33.37
CA ARG A 33 11.33 -39.37 33.09
C ARG A 33 12.41 -40.36 32.66
N GLN A 34 12.43 -41.55 33.27
CA GLN A 34 13.36 -42.61 32.91
C GLN A 34 13.03 -43.19 31.52
N GLN A 35 11.74 -43.34 31.19
CA GLN A 35 11.27 -43.78 29.87
C GLN A 35 11.64 -42.79 28.75
N LEU A 36 11.49 -41.47 29.00
CA LEU A 36 11.93 -40.42 28.07
C LEU A 36 13.45 -40.40 27.88
N GLN A 37 14.21 -40.72 28.93
CA GLN A 37 15.67 -40.73 28.88
C GLN A 37 16.19 -41.98 28.17
N ASP A 38 15.53 -43.13 28.35
CA ASP A 38 15.79 -44.37 27.62
C ASP A 38 15.36 -44.27 26.15
N GLU A 39 14.26 -43.57 25.83
CA GLU A 39 13.90 -43.23 24.44
C GLU A 39 14.96 -42.33 23.79
N LEU A 40 15.45 -41.30 24.49
CA LEU A 40 16.51 -40.42 23.98
C LEU A 40 17.83 -41.18 23.73
N LEU A 41 18.18 -42.10 24.63
CA LEU A 41 19.36 -42.96 24.50
C LEU A 41 19.19 -44.00 23.37
N SER A 42 17.99 -44.56 23.20
CA SER A 42 17.62 -45.44 22.09
C SER A 42 17.69 -44.72 20.74
N TYR A 43 17.25 -43.46 20.68
CA TYR A 43 17.37 -42.63 19.48
C TYR A 43 18.84 -42.31 19.15
N ARG A 44 19.66 -42.03 20.17
CA ARG A 44 21.11 -41.81 20.02
C ARG A 44 21.86 -43.09 19.61
N ALA A 45 21.44 -44.25 20.11
CA ALA A 45 22.02 -45.55 19.75
C ALA A 45 21.63 -46.02 18.35
N LYS A 46 20.42 -45.67 17.86
CA LYS A 46 19.96 -45.96 16.49
C LYS A 46 20.53 -45.01 15.44
N ALA A 47 21.06 -43.85 15.84
CA ALA A 47 21.79 -42.93 14.96
C ALA A 47 23.27 -43.34 14.72
N ALA A 48 23.75 -44.41 15.36
CA ALA A 48 25.07 -44.97 15.10
C ALA A 48 25.03 -45.90 13.87
N VAL A 49 25.27 -45.32 12.69
CA VAL A 49 25.45 -46.03 11.42
C VAL A 49 26.76 -46.85 11.47
N PRO A 50 26.79 -48.11 10.98
CA PRO A 50 28.03 -48.88 10.90
C PRO A 50 28.95 -48.39 9.78
N SER A 51 30.25 -48.34 10.08
CA SER A 51 31.35 -47.82 9.28
C SER A 51 31.70 -48.65 8.04
N SER A 52 31.71 -48.03 6.84
CA SER A 52 32.81 -47.99 5.83
C SER A 52 32.31 -47.59 4.43
N PRO A 53 33.16 -47.11 3.48
CA PRO A 53 34.46 -46.46 3.60
C PRO A 53 34.52 -45.07 2.90
N THR A 54 35.58 -44.31 3.19
CA THR A 54 35.99 -43.03 2.55
C THR A 54 35.02 -41.85 2.64
N ILE A 55 34.92 -41.26 3.85
CA ILE A 55 34.48 -39.87 4.01
C ILE A 55 35.67 -38.98 3.61
N ASN A 56 35.62 -38.40 2.42
CA ASN A 56 36.34 -37.16 2.15
C ASN A 56 35.97 -36.20 3.29
N LYS A 57 36.95 -35.67 4.03
CA LYS A 57 36.73 -34.68 5.08
C LYS A 57 35.83 -33.58 4.51
N VAL A 58 34.55 -33.58 4.86
CA VAL A 58 33.67 -32.45 4.58
C VAL A 58 34.07 -31.40 5.60
N THR A 59 35.01 -30.56 5.22
CA THR A 59 35.30 -29.33 5.94
C THR A 59 34.00 -28.53 6.00
N PRO A 60 33.57 -28.03 7.17
CA PRO A 60 32.48 -27.06 7.23
C PRO A 60 32.77 -25.95 6.21
N PRO A 61 31.75 -25.45 5.47
CA PRO A 61 31.96 -24.28 4.63
C PRO A 61 32.62 -23.19 5.48
N ALA A 62 33.61 -22.51 4.90
CA ALA A 62 34.29 -21.43 5.59
C ALA A 62 33.24 -20.45 6.13
N VAL A 63 33.48 -19.93 7.33
CA VAL A 63 32.68 -18.82 7.85
C VAL A 63 32.83 -17.69 6.83
N GLN A 64 31.77 -17.44 6.05
CA GLN A 64 31.69 -16.28 5.18
C GLN A 64 31.54 -15.08 6.10
N TYR A 65 32.62 -14.32 6.24
CA TYR A 65 32.58 -13.00 6.84
C TYR A 65 32.04 -12.07 5.77
N VAL A 66 30.79 -11.63 5.92
CA VAL A 66 30.28 -10.50 5.15
C VAL A 66 30.89 -9.26 5.79
N GLU A 67 31.68 -8.50 5.03
CA GLU A 67 32.20 -7.22 5.51
C GLU A 67 31.03 -6.27 5.79
N GLU A 68 31.11 -5.47 6.86
CA GLU A 68 30.11 -4.44 7.11
C GLU A 68 30.07 -3.50 5.90
N PRO A 69 28.89 -3.22 5.30
CA PRO A 69 28.80 -2.48 4.06
C PRO A 69 29.53 -1.14 4.13
N VAL A 70 30.32 -0.85 3.10
CA VAL A 70 30.99 0.44 2.90
C VAL A 70 29.93 1.54 3.03
N ASN A 71 30.24 2.64 3.75
CA ASN A 71 29.26 3.64 4.20
C ASN A 71 28.15 4.03 3.20
N GLU A 72 28.41 4.05 1.89
CA GLU A 72 27.41 4.35 0.85
C GLU A 72 26.41 3.21 0.60
N GLN A 73 26.85 1.95 0.54
CA GLN A 73 25.95 0.79 0.39
C GLN A 73 24.99 0.68 1.57
N LEU A 74 25.48 0.93 2.80
CA LEU A 74 24.62 0.95 3.99
C LEU A 74 23.56 2.05 3.92
N VAL A 75 23.92 3.24 3.42
CA VAL A 75 22.96 4.33 3.23
C VAL A 75 21.88 3.94 2.23
N LEU A 76 22.26 3.31 1.11
CA LEU A 76 21.29 2.82 0.11
C LEU A 76 20.37 1.74 0.67
N GLN A 77 20.90 0.81 1.45
CA GLN A 77 20.09 -0.22 2.10
C GLN A 77 19.09 0.39 3.09
N LEU A 78 19.52 1.35 3.92
CA LEU A 78 18.62 2.03 4.87
C LEU A 78 17.52 2.85 4.19
N GLU A 79 17.80 3.44 3.02
CA GLU A 79 16.79 4.12 2.20
C GLU A 79 15.71 3.16 1.70
N GLN A 80 16.05 1.90 1.41
CA GLN A 80 15.09 0.87 1.01
C GLN A 80 14.31 0.31 2.21
N GLU A 81 14.99 0.10 3.35
CA GLU A 81 14.37 -0.44 4.56
C GLU A 81 13.46 0.57 5.27
N LEU A 82 13.81 1.87 5.23
CA LEU A 82 13.07 2.97 5.87
C LEU A 82 12.73 4.08 4.85
N PRO A 83 11.86 3.81 3.87
CA PRO A 83 11.63 4.74 2.76
C PRO A 83 11.05 6.10 3.17
N GLU A 84 10.40 6.17 4.34
CA GLU A 84 9.82 7.40 4.87
C GLU A 84 10.81 8.23 5.71
N VAL A 85 12.05 7.76 5.87
CA VAL A 85 13.17 8.50 6.49
C VAL A 85 14.17 8.85 5.40
N ASP A 86 14.53 10.13 5.23
CA ASP A 86 15.59 10.54 4.30
C ASP A 86 16.97 10.41 4.98
N TYR A 87 17.42 9.15 5.10
CA TYR A 87 18.68 8.80 5.77
C TYR A 87 19.88 9.35 5.00
N LYS A 88 19.82 9.31 3.66
CA LYS A 88 20.83 9.88 2.78
C LYS A 88 21.02 11.38 3.04
N TYR A 89 19.94 12.15 3.11
CA TYR A 89 19.99 13.57 3.42
C TYR A 89 20.60 13.84 4.80
N TRP A 90 20.19 13.08 5.83
CA TRP A 90 20.78 13.23 7.15
C TRP A 90 22.30 12.95 7.15
N TYR A 91 22.71 11.83 6.56
CA TYR A 91 24.08 11.35 6.60
C TYR A 91 25.05 12.29 5.88
N TYR A 92 24.70 12.71 4.66
CA TYR A 92 25.59 13.53 3.83
C TYR A 92 25.45 15.04 4.07
N GLN A 93 24.31 15.53 4.56
CA GLN A 93 24.07 16.98 4.70
C GLN A 93 23.85 17.43 6.15
N ALA A 94 22.84 16.89 6.83
CA ALA A 94 22.38 17.46 8.09
C ALA A 94 23.36 17.19 9.25
N LYS A 95 23.88 15.95 9.35
CA LYS A 95 24.79 15.51 10.40
C LYS A 95 26.15 16.23 10.36
N PRO A 96 26.89 16.28 9.24
CA PRO A 96 28.22 16.90 9.21
C PRO A 96 28.19 18.41 9.47
N LYS A 97 27.11 19.07 9.02
CA LYS A 97 26.92 20.53 9.16
C LYS A 97 26.17 20.92 10.44
N THR A 98 25.77 19.94 11.26
CA THR A 98 25.05 20.12 12.53
C THR A 98 23.83 21.05 12.41
N TYR A 99 22.88 20.67 11.56
CA TYR A 99 21.67 21.44 11.26
C TYR A 99 20.85 21.74 12.53
N ARG A 100 20.50 23.01 12.73
CA ARG A 100 19.76 23.55 13.89
C ARG A 100 19.42 25.02 13.67
N LEU A 101 18.36 25.51 14.32
CA LEU A 101 18.08 26.95 14.32
C LEU A 101 19.17 27.72 15.09
N ASN A 102 19.50 27.27 16.28
CA ASN A 102 20.61 27.78 17.08
C ASN A 102 21.15 26.69 18.03
N LYS A 103 22.08 27.03 18.93
CA LYS A 103 22.76 26.06 19.81
C LYS A 103 21.81 25.19 20.66
N THR A 104 20.64 25.71 21.03
CA THR A 104 19.71 25.04 21.96
C THR A 104 18.31 24.81 21.37
N CYS A 105 18.06 25.25 20.14
CA CYS A 105 16.73 25.28 19.54
C CYS A 105 16.70 24.52 18.21
N ALA A 106 15.68 23.68 18.05
CA ALA A 106 15.34 22.94 16.84
C ALA A 106 16.54 22.23 16.18
N PRO A 107 17.31 21.40 16.93
CA PRO A 107 18.32 20.56 16.30
C PRO A 107 17.66 19.53 15.39
N TYR A 108 18.29 19.25 14.24
CA TYR A 108 17.86 18.20 13.31
C TYR A 108 17.78 16.85 14.07
N PRO A 109 16.69 16.08 13.92
CA PRO A 109 16.55 14.81 14.61
C PRO A 109 17.53 13.77 14.07
N ASP A 110 18.14 12.98 14.96
CA ASP A 110 18.96 11.84 14.54
C ASP A 110 18.03 10.69 14.13
N PRO A 111 18.14 10.12 12.91
CA PRO A 111 17.39 8.94 12.47
C PRO A 111 17.41 7.78 13.47
N LEU A 112 18.51 7.62 14.22
CA LEU A 112 18.66 6.56 15.21
C LEU A 112 17.87 6.81 16.51
N GLU A 113 17.41 8.04 16.73
CA GLU A 113 16.58 8.43 17.88
C GLU A 113 15.11 8.69 17.52
N LEU A 114 14.72 8.45 16.26
CA LEU A 114 13.33 8.59 15.84
C LEU A 114 12.44 7.59 16.58
N GLN A 115 11.24 8.03 16.93
CA GLN A 115 10.23 7.16 17.53
C GLN A 115 9.48 6.40 16.43
N LEU A 116 10.18 5.47 15.79
CA LEU A 116 9.59 4.55 14.83
C LEU A 116 8.56 3.67 15.53
N TYR A 117 7.33 3.69 15.04
CA TYR A 117 6.26 2.84 15.52
C TYR A 117 6.30 1.46 14.88
N ASN A 118 6.63 1.43 13.59
CA ASN A 118 7.04 0.27 12.81
C ASN A 118 7.86 0.78 11.62
N ILE A 119 8.10 -0.06 10.61
CA ILE A 119 8.91 0.25 9.42
C ILE A 119 8.45 1.53 8.68
N TYR A 120 7.13 1.75 8.53
CA TYR A 120 6.57 2.83 7.71
C TYR A 120 5.90 3.94 8.53
N TRP A 121 5.87 3.81 9.85
CA TRP A 121 5.10 4.71 10.71
C TRP A 121 5.98 5.31 11.80
N GLN A 122 5.90 6.63 11.98
CA GLN A 122 6.60 7.37 13.05
C GLN A 122 5.62 7.88 14.10
N SER A 123 6.09 8.09 15.32
CA SER A 123 5.25 8.51 16.45
C SER A 123 5.47 9.98 16.78
N PHE A 124 4.36 10.71 16.97
CA PHE A 124 4.39 12.06 17.51
C PHE A 124 3.33 12.19 18.59
N LEU A 125 3.75 12.61 19.79
CA LEU A 125 2.86 12.81 20.93
C LEU A 125 2.76 14.31 21.21
N ASN A 126 1.54 14.83 21.25
CA ASN A 126 1.26 16.21 21.65
C ASN A 126 0.05 16.26 22.58
N ALA A 127 0.27 16.71 23.81
CA ALA A 127 -0.71 16.61 24.90
C ALA A 127 -1.25 15.17 25.05
N ASN A 128 -2.57 14.98 24.93
CA ASN A 128 -3.26 13.68 24.98
C ASN A 128 -3.42 13.02 23.59
N VAL A 129 -2.91 13.65 22.53
CA VAL A 129 -3.05 13.17 21.16
C VAL A 129 -1.81 12.38 20.76
N THR A 130 -2.03 11.15 20.31
CA THR A 130 -0.99 10.32 19.70
C THR A 130 -1.22 10.27 18.21
N PHE A 131 -0.24 10.78 17.46
CA PHE A 131 -0.19 10.69 16.02
C PHE A 131 0.71 9.53 15.61
N ARG A 132 0.25 8.74 14.63
CA ARG A 132 1.07 7.82 13.86
C ARG A 132 1.19 8.41 12.47
N LEU A 133 2.38 8.91 12.13
CA LEU A 133 2.66 9.58 10.88
C LEU A 133 3.12 8.54 9.86
N TYR A 134 2.58 8.59 8.66
CA TYR A 134 2.88 7.63 7.60
C TYR A 134 3.87 8.23 6.60
N ALA A 135 3.49 9.30 5.91
CA ALA A 135 4.31 9.94 4.87
C ALA A 135 3.97 11.42 4.71
N ALA A 136 4.82 12.17 4.00
CA ALA A 136 4.60 13.58 3.71
C ALA A 136 4.80 13.91 2.23
N TYR A 137 4.07 14.90 1.71
CA TYR A 137 4.03 15.23 0.28
C TYR A 137 4.01 16.73 0.08
N LEU A 138 4.69 17.23 -0.95
CA LEU A 138 4.58 18.62 -1.36
C LEU A 138 3.38 18.80 -2.30
N ASP A 139 2.47 19.71 -1.92
CA ASP A 139 1.30 20.12 -2.70
C ASP A 139 1.46 21.59 -3.11
N THR A 140 1.80 21.81 -4.38
CA THR A 140 2.06 23.09 -5.05
C THR A 140 0.99 23.46 -6.08
N ARG A 141 -0.19 22.83 -6.06
CA ARG A 141 -1.24 23.11 -7.07
C ARG A 141 -1.70 24.57 -6.99
N ASP A 142 -1.62 25.28 -8.12
CA ASP A 142 -1.95 26.72 -8.21
C ASP A 142 -3.42 27.04 -7.88
N ASP A 143 -4.31 26.07 -8.11
CA ASP A 143 -5.73 26.22 -7.81
C ASP A 143 -6.04 26.30 -6.32
N ASP A 144 -5.11 25.91 -5.45
CA ASP A 144 -5.23 26.06 -4.00
C ASP A 144 -4.97 27.51 -3.58
N ALA A 145 -6.05 28.25 -3.30
CA ALA A 145 -5.99 29.66 -2.90
C ALA A 145 -5.19 29.90 -1.60
N GLU A 146 -4.98 28.85 -0.81
CA GLU A 146 -4.22 28.91 0.43
C GLU A 146 -2.70 28.69 0.20
N GLY A 147 -2.27 28.35 -1.01
CA GLY A 147 -0.87 28.28 -1.44
C GLY A 147 -0.18 26.93 -1.17
N PRO A 148 1.10 26.82 -1.59
CA PRO A 148 1.87 25.59 -1.52
C PRO A 148 2.12 25.15 -0.07
N ARG A 149 2.07 23.84 0.18
CA ARG A 149 2.28 23.27 1.52
C ARG A 149 2.79 21.85 1.50
N VAL A 150 3.40 21.43 2.61
CA VAL A 150 3.65 20.02 2.88
C VAL A 150 2.43 19.41 3.56
N ARG A 151 1.86 18.38 2.95
CA ARG A 151 0.76 17.57 3.47
C ARG A 151 1.33 16.37 4.20
N VAL A 152 0.98 16.18 5.47
CA VAL A 152 1.44 15.03 6.28
C VAL A 152 0.27 14.08 6.50
N LEU A 153 0.35 12.86 5.96
CA LEU A 153 -0.65 11.81 6.14
C LEU A 153 -0.32 11.00 7.40
N GLY A 154 -1.32 10.77 8.25
CA GLY A 154 -1.16 9.96 9.43
C GLY A 154 -2.49 9.59 10.07
N THR A 155 -2.44 9.00 11.26
CA THR A 155 -3.62 8.75 12.09
C THR A 155 -3.49 9.43 13.43
N ALA A 156 -4.61 9.77 14.06
CA ALA A 156 -4.67 10.33 15.40
C ALA A 156 -5.71 9.58 16.24
N ASN A 157 -5.44 9.38 17.53
CA ASN A 157 -6.35 8.73 18.49
C ASN A 157 -7.64 9.53 18.81
N GLN A 158 -7.99 10.53 18.00
CA GLN A 158 -9.20 11.35 18.14
C GLN A 158 -9.72 11.82 16.77
N ILE A 159 -10.98 12.26 16.72
CA ILE A 159 -11.61 12.83 15.52
C ILE A 159 -12.58 13.97 15.88
N GLY A 160 -12.43 15.11 15.21
CA GLY A 160 -13.31 16.27 15.34
C GLY A 160 -13.18 17.05 16.67
N GLU A 161 -12.23 16.68 17.53
CA GLU A 161 -11.81 17.51 18.66
C GLU A 161 -10.78 18.55 18.16
N GLY A 162 -10.67 19.69 18.86
CA GLY A 162 -9.61 20.65 18.58
C GLY A 162 -8.25 19.99 18.80
N PHE A 163 -7.38 20.04 17.79
CA PHE A 163 -6.02 19.51 17.90
C PHE A 163 -5.11 20.51 18.63
N PRO A 164 -4.14 20.03 19.44
CA PRO A 164 -3.20 20.90 20.12
C PRO A 164 -2.32 21.65 19.11
N GLN A 165 -1.89 22.86 19.50
CA GLN A 165 -0.94 23.64 18.71
C GLN A 165 0.29 22.79 18.37
N THR A 166 0.56 22.68 17.08
CA THR A 166 1.64 21.85 16.52
C THR A 166 2.40 22.67 15.49
N TYR A 167 3.71 22.50 15.44
CA TYR A 167 4.58 23.19 14.49
C TYR A 167 5.27 22.17 13.58
N CYS A 168 5.62 22.60 12.38
CA CYS A 168 6.43 21.85 11.44
C CYS A 168 7.83 22.45 11.36
N HIS A 169 8.86 21.61 11.43
CA HIS A 169 10.21 21.95 10.99
C HIS A 169 10.38 21.45 9.57
N LEU A 170 10.52 22.36 8.62
CA LEU A 170 10.80 22.06 7.21
C LEU A 170 12.29 22.26 6.94
N TRP A 171 12.96 21.20 6.49
CA TRP A 171 14.40 21.21 6.23
C TRP A 171 14.68 21.16 4.73
N TYR A 172 15.67 21.92 4.28
CA TYR A 172 16.00 22.10 2.86
C TYR A 172 17.46 21.73 2.59
N ASP A 173 17.76 21.37 1.35
CA ASP A 173 19.14 21.17 0.92
C ASP A 173 19.96 22.46 1.10
N ASN A 174 21.19 22.30 1.57
CA ASN A 174 22.14 23.41 1.75
C ASN A 174 21.65 24.58 2.62
N HIS A 175 20.65 24.35 3.48
CA HIS A 175 20.18 25.35 4.43
C HIS A 175 20.09 24.74 5.83
N SER A 176 20.97 25.19 6.73
CA SER A 176 21.21 24.55 8.03
C SER A 176 20.18 24.88 9.10
N GLN A 177 19.25 25.80 8.83
CA GLN A 177 18.19 26.19 9.77
C GLN A 177 16.84 25.66 9.25
N PRO A 178 15.93 25.23 10.12
CA PRO A 178 14.60 24.82 9.69
C PRO A 178 13.73 26.05 9.41
N MET A 179 12.87 25.95 8.39
CA MET A 179 11.72 26.83 8.29
C MET A 179 10.64 26.31 9.25
N ILE A 180 10.31 27.12 10.26
CA ILE A 180 9.34 26.75 11.30
C ILE A 180 7.98 27.37 10.98
N VAL A 181 6.96 26.54 10.83
CA VAL A 181 5.59 26.96 10.51
C VAL A 181 4.56 26.28 11.41
N ASN A 182 3.38 26.88 11.54
CA ASN A 182 2.27 26.25 12.26
C ASN A 182 1.62 25.18 11.37
N VAL A 183 1.17 24.07 11.96
CA VAL A 183 0.17 23.22 11.31
C VAL A 183 -1.14 24.02 11.24
N THR A 184 -1.66 24.26 10.04
CA THR A 184 -2.86 25.09 9.84
C THR A 184 -4.15 24.29 9.73
N GLU A 185 -4.07 23.02 9.34
CA GLU A 185 -5.23 22.18 9.12
C GLU A 185 -5.00 20.76 9.65
N PHE A 186 -6.08 20.14 10.13
CA PHE A 186 -6.18 18.73 10.48
C PHE A 186 -7.41 18.15 9.79
N VAL A 187 -7.28 17.81 8.51
CA VAL A 187 -8.40 17.34 7.69
C VAL A 187 -8.64 15.86 7.97
N SER A 188 -9.78 15.52 8.57
CA SER A 188 -10.16 14.11 8.77
C SER A 188 -10.48 13.43 7.44
N VAL A 189 -9.87 12.26 7.20
CA VAL A 189 -10.19 11.36 6.08
C VAL A 189 -11.27 10.34 6.48
N TRP A 190 -11.93 10.57 7.61
CA TRP A 190 -13.08 9.78 8.08
C TRP A 190 -14.24 10.69 8.43
N VAL A 191 -15.46 10.25 8.18
CA VAL A 191 -16.66 10.96 8.64
C VAL A 191 -17.08 10.38 9.98
N LYS A 192 -17.06 11.20 11.04
CA LYS A 192 -17.38 10.80 12.42
C LYS A 192 -18.69 10.02 12.55
N GLY A 193 -19.70 10.38 11.74
CA GLY A 193 -21.00 9.70 11.72
C GLY A 193 -20.98 8.24 11.24
N TRP A 194 -19.91 7.77 10.59
CA TRP A 194 -19.76 6.37 10.18
C TRP A 194 -19.33 5.45 11.32
N GLY A 195 -19.04 6.02 12.48
CA GLY A 195 -18.67 5.31 13.68
C GLY A 195 -17.35 5.83 14.24
N ASN A 196 -17.34 6.07 15.55
CA ASN A 196 -16.15 6.35 16.31
C ASN A 196 -16.15 5.52 17.61
N LYS A 197 -15.11 4.74 17.80
CA LYS A 197 -14.83 4.04 19.06
C LYS A 197 -13.64 4.68 19.77
N PRO A 198 -13.66 4.77 21.11
CA PRO A 198 -12.48 5.11 21.89
C PRO A 198 -11.31 4.19 21.56
N GLN A 199 -10.07 4.67 21.72
CA GLN A 199 -8.82 3.91 21.53
C GLN A 199 -8.48 3.53 20.08
N LEU A 200 -9.31 3.87 19.09
CA LEU A 200 -8.94 3.76 17.68
C LEU A 200 -8.28 5.04 17.18
N SER A 201 -7.37 4.88 16.23
CA SER A 201 -6.76 5.99 15.50
C SER A 201 -7.47 6.19 14.17
N TYR A 202 -7.77 7.45 13.84
CA TYR A 202 -8.48 7.85 12.63
C TYR A 202 -7.53 8.55 11.66
N PRO A 203 -7.61 8.29 10.35
CA PRO A 203 -6.75 8.94 9.37
C PRO A 203 -7.03 10.43 9.22
N HIS A 204 -5.96 11.22 9.16
CA HIS A 204 -5.97 12.67 9.00
C HIS A 204 -4.87 13.10 8.03
N LEU A 205 -5.12 14.21 7.35
CA LEU A 205 -4.16 14.94 6.54
C LEU A 205 -3.87 16.29 7.22
N LEU A 206 -2.62 16.49 7.63
CA LEU A 206 -2.16 17.72 8.26
C LEU A 206 -1.51 18.63 7.21
N SER A 207 -1.56 19.94 7.43
CA SER A 207 -1.04 20.94 6.49
C SER A 207 0.03 21.83 7.12
N CYS A 208 1.24 21.80 6.56
CA CYS A 208 2.36 22.69 6.90
C CYS A 208 2.59 23.68 5.74
N PRO A 209 2.05 24.92 5.79
CA PRO A 209 2.17 25.88 4.70
C PRO A 209 3.64 26.28 4.45
N LEU A 210 4.02 26.45 3.19
CA LEU A 210 5.31 27.04 2.87
C LEU A 210 5.23 28.56 3.16
N PRO A 211 6.24 29.16 3.83
CA PRO A 211 6.30 30.60 4.04
C PRO A 211 6.24 31.38 2.73
N LYS A 212 5.48 32.48 2.70
CA LYS A 212 5.41 33.37 1.52
C LYS A 212 6.73 34.08 1.23
N GLU A 213 7.46 34.40 2.29
CA GLU A 213 8.78 35.04 2.23
C GLU A 213 9.83 33.98 2.53
N MET A 214 10.40 33.42 1.46
CA MET A 214 11.50 32.47 1.55
C MET A 214 12.84 33.20 1.43
N PRO A 215 13.90 32.74 2.13
CA PRO A 215 15.27 33.17 1.85
C PRO A 215 15.59 33.03 0.35
N PRO A 216 16.40 33.93 -0.24
CA PRO A 216 16.68 33.90 -1.68
C PRO A 216 17.20 32.56 -2.20
N ASN A 217 17.97 31.84 -1.39
CA ASN A 217 18.50 30.51 -1.73
C ASN A 217 17.47 29.38 -1.66
N LEU A 218 16.23 29.65 -1.25
CA LEU A 218 15.16 28.66 -1.05
C LEU A 218 13.90 28.93 -1.88
N ILE A 219 13.87 29.95 -2.75
CA ILE A 219 12.66 30.33 -3.50
C ILE A 219 12.12 29.15 -4.34
N ASP A 220 13.01 28.43 -5.02
CA ASP A 220 12.67 27.27 -5.85
C ASP A 220 13.02 25.94 -5.17
N ALA A 221 13.45 25.98 -3.91
CA ALA A 221 13.89 24.79 -3.19
C ALA A 221 12.68 24.02 -2.63
N ILE A 222 12.79 22.70 -2.64
CA ILE A 222 11.78 21.79 -2.09
C ILE A 222 12.26 21.34 -0.71
N PRO A 223 11.39 21.33 0.31
CA PRO A 223 11.75 20.75 1.60
C PRO A 223 12.05 19.26 1.42
N ARG A 224 13.16 18.79 1.99
CA ARG A 224 13.58 17.38 1.98
C ARG A 224 12.85 16.56 3.03
N THR A 225 12.72 17.13 4.23
CA THR A 225 12.06 16.47 5.36
C THR A 225 11.17 17.42 6.12
N VAL A 226 10.11 16.88 6.73
CA VAL A 226 9.23 17.57 7.66
C VAL A 226 9.17 16.83 8.99
N SER A 227 9.25 17.57 10.09
CA SER A 227 9.06 17.06 11.44
C SER A 227 7.96 17.80 12.17
N LEU A 228 7.11 17.09 12.91
CA LEU A 228 6.12 17.69 13.81
C LEU A 228 6.69 17.83 15.22
N VAL A 229 6.50 19.01 15.83
CA VAL A 229 6.95 19.32 17.18
C VAL A 229 5.87 20.04 18.00
N THR A 230 5.92 19.86 19.33
CA THR A 230 4.98 20.50 20.26
C THR A 230 5.30 21.97 20.53
N ASP A 231 6.55 22.38 20.32
CA ASP A 231 7.05 23.74 20.49
C ASP A 231 8.14 24.00 19.46
N GLN A 232 8.25 25.25 18.99
CA GLN A 232 9.15 25.65 17.92
C GLN A 232 10.62 25.26 18.17
N CYS A 233 11.09 25.25 19.41
CA CYS A 233 12.48 24.96 19.73
C CYS A 233 12.78 23.50 20.11
N LYS A 234 11.77 22.64 20.22
CA LYS A 234 11.97 21.24 20.60
C LYS A 234 12.77 20.47 19.55
N LYS A 235 13.59 19.52 19.99
CA LYS A 235 14.12 18.47 19.10
C LYS A 235 12.96 17.56 18.69
N ALA A 236 12.81 17.32 17.39
CA ALA A 236 11.80 16.42 16.88
C ALA A 236 12.11 14.95 17.20
N THR A 237 11.08 14.13 17.32
CA THR A 237 11.18 12.66 17.46
C THR A 237 10.70 11.92 16.21
N ASN A 238 10.44 12.67 15.14
CA ASN A 238 10.00 12.20 13.83
C ASN A 238 10.67 13.05 12.74
N SER A 239 10.87 12.48 11.56
CA SER A 239 11.40 13.15 10.37
C SER A 239 10.90 12.38 9.14
N LEU A 240 9.86 12.91 8.49
CA LEU A 240 9.29 12.31 7.30
C LEU A 240 9.98 12.89 6.06
N ARG A 241 10.36 12.02 5.12
CA ARG A 241 10.69 12.44 3.76
C ARG A 241 9.50 13.15 3.14
N VAL A 242 9.76 14.25 2.43
CA VAL A 242 8.74 14.94 1.63
C VAL A 242 8.82 14.44 0.20
N HIS A 243 7.77 13.75 -0.24
CA HIS A 243 7.63 13.25 -1.61
C HIS A 243 7.12 14.35 -2.54
N TYR A 244 7.71 14.46 -3.72
CA TYR A 244 7.28 15.37 -4.78
C TYR A 244 7.60 14.77 -6.16
N GLU A 245 6.80 13.79 -6.56
CA GLU A 245 6.95 13.08 -7.83
C GLU A 245 6.22 13.86 -8.93
N ARG A 246 6.96 14.49 -9.84
CA ARG A 246 6.43 15.11 -11.05
C ARG A 246 6.61 14.18 -12.25
N LYS A 247 5.83 14.36 -13.31
CA LYS A 247 6.12 13.74 -14.61
C LYS A 247 7.56 14.10 -15.01
N THR A 248 8.40 13.10 -15.17
CA THR A 248 9.70 13.27 -15.83
C THR A 248 9.48 13.29 -17.34
N ASP A 249 10.27 14.07 -18.07
CA ASP A 249 10.17 14.14 -19.54
C ASP A 249 10.34 12.75 -20.22
N ASN A 250 10.97 11.79 -19.52
CA ASN A 250 11.15 10.41 -19.97
C ASN A 250 9.89 9.52 -19.87
N ASP A 251 8.83 9.94 -19.15
CA ASP A 251 7.55 9.20 -19.13
C ASP A 251 6.75 9.40 -20.45
N ASN A 252 7.28 10.18 -21.41
CA ASN A 252 6.66 10.46 -22.71
C ASN A 252 7.16 9.56 -23.86
N ASP A 253 7.96 8.51 -23.63
CA ASP A 253 8.55 7.71 -24.71
C ASP A 253 7.56 6.78 -25.47
N ASN A 254 6.26 7.11 -25.48
CA ASN A 254 5.29 6.52 -26.42
C ASN A 254 4.23 7.51 -26.94
N THR A 255 4.40 8.82 -26.71
CA THR A 255 3.55 9.83 -27.37
C THR A 255 4.43 10.78 -28.16
N ASN A 256 4.43 10.57 -29.47
CA ASN A 256 5.12 11.35 -30.48
C ASN A 256 5.24 12.85 -30.13
N ASN A 257 6.46 13.35 -30.30
CA ASN A 257 6.81 14.77 -30.34
C ASN A 257 6.00 15.51 -31.43
N ASP A 258 4.78 15.93 -31.13
CA ASP A 258 4.05 16.93 -31.90
C ASP A 258 4.24 18.31 -31.28
N THR A 259 5.49 18.77 -31.22
CA THR A 259 5.79 20.21 -31.08
C THR A 259 5.61 20.87 -32.45
N ASN A 260 4.35 21.06 -32.86
CA ASN A 260 3.85 22.16 -33.69
C ASN A 260 2.46 21.81 -34.26
N THR A 261 1.43 21.78 -33.40
CA THR A 261 0.06 21.75 -33.91
C THR A 261 -0.80 22.78 -33.18
N THR A 262 -1.19 23.78 -33.96
CA THR A 262 -2.28 24.73 -33.71
C THR A 262 -3.50 24.06 -33.05
N MET A 263 -4.09 24.76 -32.07
CA MET A 263 -5.34 24.42 -31.38
C MET A 263 -6.36 23.69 -32.27
N THR A 264 -6.69 22.43 -31.95
CA THR A 264 -8.01 21.77 -32.15
C THR A 264 -8.08 20.29 -31.77
N SER A 265 -7.02 19.64 -31.28
CA SER A 265 -7.12 18.27 -30.74
C SER A 265 -7.44 18.28 -29.23
N PRO A 266 -8.41 17.48 -28.74
CA PRO A 266 -8.67 17.35 -27.31
C PRO A 266 -7.43 16.79 -26.60
N LYS A 267 -7.11 17.35 -25.43
CA LYS A 267 -5.97 16.90 -24.60
C LYS A 267 -6.24 15.47 -24.14
N THR A 268 -5.37 14.53 -24.51
CA THR A 268 -5.41 13.15 -23.99
C THR A 268 -5.31 13.14 -22.48
N LEU A 269 -6.29 12.54 -21.81
CA LEU A 269 -6.35 12.42 -20.36
C LEU A 269 -5.50 11.23 -19.90
N ASN A 270 -4.75 11.40 -18.82
CA ASN A 270 -3.96 10.34 -18.21
C ASN A 270 -4.64 9.83 -16.93
N PHE A 271 -4.94 8.52 -16.88
CA PHE A 271 -5.66 7.86 -15.78
C PHE A 271 -4.75 6.91 -15.01
N GLY A 272 -4.60 7.11 -13.71
CA GLY A 272 -3.96 6.14 -12.82
C GLY A 272 -4.98 5.42 -11.94
N VAL A 273 -4.66 4.19 -11.53
CA VAL A 273 -5.54 3.35 -10.70
C VAL A 273 -4.88 3.10 -9.34
N CYS A 274 -5.59 3.38 -8.26
CA CYS A 274 -5.16 3.15 -6.89
C CYS A 274 -5.94 1.98 -6.28
N VAL A 275 -5.22 0.95 -5.83
CA VAL A 275 -5.78 -0.26 -5.24
C VAL A 275 -5.36 -0.37 -3.77
N LYS A 276 -6.26 -0.86 -2.92
CA LYS A 276 -5.94 -1.09 -1.49
C LYS A 276 -4.91 -2.23 -1.30
N GLY A 277 -4.50 -2.43 -0.06
CA GLY A 277 -3.60 -3.51 0.32
C GLY A 277 -4.13 -4.91 -0.02
N PHE A 278 -3.38 -5.68 -0.80
CA PHE A 278 -3.65 -7.08 -1.11
C PHE A 278 -3.44 -7.98 0.10
N ASP A 279 -4.50 -8.70 0.50
CA ASP A 279 -4.54 -9.64 1.62
C ASP A 279 -5.22 -10.95 1.18
N PHE A 280 -4.53 -11.72 0.33
CA PHE A 280 -5.01 -12.99 -0.23
C PHE A 280 -4.00 -14.13 -0.01
N PRO A 281 -3.56 -14.39 1.23
CA PRO A 281 -2.47 -15.32 1.51
C PRO A 281 -2.78 -16.80 1.19
N TYR A 282 -4.05 -17.16 1.00
CA TYR A 282 -4.53 -18.54 0.86
C TYR A 282 -5.39 -18.80 -0.37
N VAL A 283 -5.51 -17.82 -1.28
CA VAL A 283 -6.33 -17.96 -2.48
C VAL A 283 -5.49 -17.58 -3.68
N ASP A 284 -5.40 -18.50 -4.63
CA ASP A 284 -4.82 -18.21 -5.94
C ASP A 284 -5.88 -17.50 -6.80
N LEU A 285 -5.67 -16.20 -7.07
CA LEU A 285 -6.53 -15.38 -7.90
C LEU A 285 -5.81 -14.91 -9.17
N SER A 286 -4.73 -15.61 -9.57
CA SER A 286 -3.84 -15.17 -10.65
C SER A 286 -4.60 -14.88 -11.95
N GLU A 287 -5.47 -15.79 -12.36
CA GLU A 287 -6.29 -15.66 -13.59
C GLU A 287 -7.21 -14.44 -13.55
N ARG A 288 -8.00 -14.31 -12.49
CA ARG A 288 -8.90 -13.17 -12.30
C ARG A 288 -8.14 -11.84 -12.20
N LEU A 289 -6.92 -11.88 -11.67
CA LEU A 289 -6.10 -10.69 -11.49
C LEU A 289 -5.48 -10.24 -12.82
N ILE A 290 -4.96 -11.16 -13.64
CA ILE A 290 -4.49 -10.87 -15.01
C ILE A 290 -5.63 -10.28 -15.83
N GLU A 291 -6.79 -10.94 -15.81
CA GLU A 291 -8.00 -10.45 -16.47
C GLU A 291 -8.38 -9.04 -16.04
N TRP A 292 -8.33 -8.76 -14.73
CA TRP A 292 -8.62 -7.43 -14.20
C TRP A 292 -7.59 -6.38 -14.66
N PHE A 293 -6.28 -6.69 -14.61
CA PHE A 293 -5.23 -5.78 -15.08
C PHE A 293 -5.39 -5.42 -16.55
N GLU A 294 -5.60 -6.41 -17.41
CA GLU A 294 -5.80 -6.19 -18.84
C GLU A 294 -7.11 -5.43 -19.11
N MET A 295 -8.15 -5.68 -18.32
CA MET A 295 -9.38 -4.91 -18.44
C MET A 295 -9.16 -3.44 -18.06
N GLN A 296 -8.43 -3.12 -16.98
CA GLN A 296 -8.09 -1.73 -16.65
C GLN A 296 -7.29 -1.06 -17.77
N ARG A 297 -6.32 -1.78 -18.36
CA ARG A 297 -5.51 -1.29 -19.48
C ARG A 297 -6.37 -0.97 -20.69
N LEU A 298 -7.26 -1.88 -21.10
CA LEU A 298 -8.20 -1.67 -22.20
C LEU A 298 -9.11 -0.46 -22.02
N MET A 299 -9.51 -0.18 -20.77
CA MET A 299 -10.34 0.99 -20.50
C MET A 299 -9.57 2.32 -20.55
N GLY A 300 -8.23 2.29 -20.45
CA GLY A 300 -7.37 3.48 -20.53
C GLY A 300 -6.54 3.76 -19.27
N ALA A 301 -6.38 2.81 -18.36
CA ALA A 301 -5.41 2.94 -17.27
C ALA A 301 -3.98 3.00 -17.84
N THR A 302 -3.19 3.97 -17.41
CA THR A 302 -1.77 4.07 -17.79
C THR A 302 -0.86 3.37 -16.79
N ARG A 303 -1.24 3.38 -15.51
CA ARG A 303 -0.50 2.72 -14.43
C ARG A 303 -1.41 2.36 -13.27
N ILE A 304 -1.10 1.24 -12.62
CA ILE A 304 -1.75 0.79 -11.41
C ILE A 304 -0.77 0.91 -10.24
N TYR A 305 -1.27 1.42 -9.13
CA TYR A 305 -0.56 1.54 -7.87
C TYR A 305 -1.29 0.69 -6.83
N ALA A 306 -0.62 -0.32 -6.30
CA ALA A 306 -1.19 -1.22 -5.32
C ALA A 306 -0.32 -1.30 -4.07
N TYR A 307 -0.92 -1.86 -3.02
CA TYR A 307 -0.23 -2.06 -1.75
C TYR A 307 -0.21 -3.53 -1.39
N MET A 308 0.82 -3.98 -0.69
CA MET A 308 1.03 -5.38 -0.35
C MET A 308 0.98 -5.60 1.15
N TYR A 309 0.09 -6.48 1.60
CA TYR A 309 0.23 -7.17 2.88
C TYR A 309 0.90 -8.52 2.66
N ASP A 310 0.14 -9.49 2.14
CA ASP A 310 0.58 -10.84 1.81
C ASP A 310 -0.38 -11.48 0.80
N VAL A 311 0.15 -12.20 -0.18
CA VAL A 311 -0.60 -12.91 -1.21
C VAL A 311 -0.14 -14.37 -1.37
N HIS A 312 -0.90 -15.14 -2.14
CA HIS A 312 -0.52 -16.46 -2.60
C HIS A 312 0.72 -16.37 -3.53
N PRO A 313 1.67 -17.32 -3.51
CA PRO A 313 2.87 -17.26 -4.37
C PRO A 313 2.57 -17.14 -5.86
N SER A 314 1.52 -17.79 -6.37
CA SER A 314 1.11 -17.62 -7.78
C SER A 314 0.69 -16.19 -8.09
N VAL A 315 -0.04 -15.54 -7.16
CA VAL A 315 -0.46 -14.15 -7.30
C VAL A 315 0.77 -13.24 -7.27
N GLN A 316 1.77 -13.53 -6.43
CA GLN A 316 3.03 -12.78 -6.42
C GLN A 316 3.70 -12.80 -7.80
N ARG A 317 3.75 -13.95 -8.50
CA ARG A 317 4.32 -14.03 -9.86
C ARG A 317 3.62 -13.11 -10.86
N VAL A 318 2.29 -12.99 -10.78
CA VAL A 318 1.52 -12.06 -11.61
C VAL A 318 1.89 -10.61 -11.29
N LEU A 319 1.99 -10.27 -10.01
CA LEU A 319 2.38 -8.93 -9.59
C LEU A 319 3.81 -8.59 -10.05
N ASP A 320 4.75 -9.53 -9.93
CA ASP A 320 6.14 -9.37 -10.37
C ASP A 320 6.20 -9.12 -11.88
N TYR A 321 5.43 -9.87 -12.69
CA TYR A 321 5.32 -9.65 -14.13
C TYR A 321 4.87 -8.22 -14.46
N TYR A 322 3.79 -7.74 -13.84
CA TYR A 322 3.30 -6.38 -14.11
C TYR A 322 4.19 -5.28 -13.54
N GLN A 323 4.95 -5.56 -12.47
CA GLN A 323 5.97 -4.65 -11.97
C GLN A 323 7.13 -4.53 -12.97
N HIS A 324 7.60 -5.65 -13.51
CA HIS A 324 8.65 -5.68 -14.53
C HIS A 324 8.22 -4.97 -15.82
N GLU A 325 6.97 -5.18 -16.26
CA GLU A 325 6.38 -4.48 -17.40
C GLU A 325 6.21 -2.97 -17.16
N GLY A 326 6.29 -2.51 -15.90
CA GLY A 326 6.11 -1.11 -15.52
C GLY A 326 4.64 -0.66 -15.43
N PHE A 327 3.68 -1.56 -15.63
CA PHE A 327 2.25 -1.26 -15.50
C PHE A 327 1.78 -1.22 -14.04
N LEU A 328 2.47 -1.95 -13.16
CA LEU A 328 2.20 -1.97 -11.72
C LEU A 328 3.33 -1.33 -10.93
N GLU A 329 2.99 -0.50 -9.95
CA GLU A 329 3.87 -0.13 -8.85
C GLU A 329 3.30 -0.66 -7.54
N LEU A 330 4.03 -1.57 -6.90
CA LEU A 330 3.61 -2.24 -5.67
C LEU A 330 4.40 -1.70 -4.48
N ARG A 331 3.68 -1.29 -3.42
CA ARG A 331 4.31 -0.78 -2.19
C ARG A 331 3.95 -1.65 -0.98
N PRO A 332 4.89 -2.05 -0.13
CA PRO A 332 4.54 -2.76 1.09
C PRO A 332 3.70 -1.86 2.02
N LEU A 333 2.81 -2.47 2.79
CA LEU A 333 1.94 -1.77 3.73
C LEU A 333 1.97 -2.43 5.11
N THR A 334 2.00 -1.60 6.15
CA THR A 334 1.80 -2.03 7.54
C THR A 334 0.61 -1.31 8.15
N MET A 335 0.14 -1.84 9.28
CA MET A 335 -1.02 -1.31 9.97
C MET A 335 -0.64 -0.12 10.87
N ALA A 336 -1.47 0.93 10.87
CA ALA A 336 -1.34 2.12 11.71
C ALA A 336 -1.44 1.84 13.22
N ASN A 337 -1.73 0.61 13.63
CA ASN A 337 -1.77 0.15 15.01
C ASN A 337 -0.53 -0.68 15.41
N GLY A 338 0.55 -0.63 14.62
CA GLY A 338 1.90 -1.04 15.03
C GLY A 338 2.11 -2.53 15.10
N MET A 339 1.24 -3.28 14.42
CA MET A 339 1.30 -4.73 14.44
C MET A 339 2.45 -5.24 13.56
N PRO A 340 3.17 -6.28 14.00
CA PRO A 340 4.21 -6.88 13.19
C PRO A 340 3.58 -7.51 11.93
N ARG A 341 4.34 -7.51 10.82
CA ARG A 341 3.93 -8.08 9.52
C ARG A 341 3.96 -9.61 9.56
N LEU A 342 3.09 -10.19 10.38
CA LEU A 342 2.92 -11.63 10.54
C LEU A 342 1.76 -12.10 9.68
N LYS A 343 2.06 -12.69 8.51
CA LYS A 343 1.10 -13.12 7.48
C LYS A 343 -0.25 -13.62 8.01
N HIS A 344 -0.24 -14.69 8.81
CA HIS A 344 -1.47 -15.33 9.29
C HIS A 344 -2.24 -14.48 10.31
N TYR A 345 -1.53 -13.81 11.21
CA TYR A 345 -2.13 -12.97 12.25
C TYR A 345 -2.72 -11.68 11.66
N GLN A 346 -2.00 -11.05 10.72
CA GLN A 346 -2.44 -9.88 9.98
C GLN A 346 -3.71 -10.17 9.18
N HIS A 347 -3.72 -11.28 8.43
CA HIS A 347 -4.92 -11.72 7.71
C HIS A 347 -6.11 -11.91 8.65
N MET A 348 -5.94 -12.67 9.75
CA MET A 348 -6.99 -12.89 10.74
C MET A 348 -7.54 -11.56 11.29
N LEU A 349 -6.67 -10.59 11.55
CA LEU A 349 -7.08 -9.28 12.05
C LEU A 349 -7.87 -8.48 11.01
N LEU A 350 -7.41 -8.44 9.76
CA LEU A 350 -8.11 -7.76 8.67
C LEU A 350 -9.51 -8.35 8.47
N GLN A 351 -9.67 -9.68 8.61
CA GLN A 351 -10.97 -10.34 8.52
C GLN A 351 -11.87 -10.07 9.76
N GLN A 352 -11.30 -10.09 10.98
CA GLN A 352 -12.07 -10.02 12.23
C GLN A 352 -12.26 -8.61 12.81
N ARG A 353 -11.57 -7.59 12.29
CA ARG A 353 -11.60 -6.21 12.81
C ARG A 353 -11.95 -5.21 11.70
N LEU A 354 -13.16 -5.34 11.16
CA LEU A 354 -13.64 -4.56 10.01
C LEU A 354 -13.45 -3.04 10.11
N LEU A 355 -13.71 -2.42 11.27
CA LEU A 355 -13.50 -0.97 11.42
C LEU A 355 -12.02 -0.60 11.35
N VAL A 356 -11.14 -1.38 11.97
CA VAL A 356 -9.68 -1.16 11.91
C VAL A 356 -9.20 -1.33 10.47
N LYS A 357 -9.65 -2.37 9.78
CA LYS A 357 -9.39 -2.58 8.35
C LYS A 357 -9.82 -1.37 7.52
N ARG A 358 -11.06 -0.90 7.65
CA ARG A 358 -11.58 0.25 6.90
C ARG A 358 -10.81 1.54 7.17
N LEU A 359 -10.41 1.79 8.42
CA LEU A 359 -9.59 2.95 8.76
C LEU A 359 -8.19 2.83 8.13
N ASN A 360 -7.59 1.64 8.13
CA ASN A 360 -6.27 1.43 7.51
C ASN A 360 -6.32 1.49 5.98
N GLU A 361 -7.40 1.02 5.36
CA GLU A 361 -7.63 1.09 3.90
C GLU A 361 -7.61 2.52 3.35
N LEU A 362 -7.89 3.54 4.17
CA LEU A 362 -7.88 4.94 3.73
C LEU A 362 -6.49 5.53 3.56
N ILE A 363 -5.47 4.94 4.20
CA ILE A 363 -4.08 5.36 4.07
C ILE A 363 -3.57 5.14 2.64
N PRO A 364 -3.59 3.91 2.07
CA PRO A 364 -3.08 3.68 0.72
C PRO A 364 -3.80 4.49 -0.37
N TYR A 365 -5.10 4.77 -0.23
CA TYR A 365 -5.81 5.60 -1.21
C TYR A 365 -5.28 7.03 -1.24
N ASN A 366 -5.01 7.63 -0.08
CA ASN A 366 -4.53 9.01 -0.01
C ASN A 366 -3.01 9.08 -0.27
N ASP A 367 -2.24 8.07 0.13
CA ASP A 367 -0.82 7.95 -0.25
C ASP A 367 -0.66 7.82 -1.77
N CYS A 368 -1.44 6.93 -2.40
CA CYS A 368 -1.46 6.78 -3.84
C CYS A 368 -1.83 8.09 -4.54
N PHE A 369 -2.84 8.80 -4.02
CA PHE A 369 -3.23 10.09 -4.55
C PHE A 369 -2.08 11.08 -4.54
N TYR A 370 -1.47 11.32 -3.38
CA TYR A 370 -0.48 12.38 -3.23
C TYR A 370 0.86 12.08 -3.91
N ARG A 371 1.26 10.82 -4.03
CA ARG A 371 2.43 10.45 -4.84
C ARG A 371 2.20 10.67 -6.33
N ASN A 372 0.98 10.46 -6.80
CA ASN A 372 0.70 10.36 -8.23
C ASN A 372 -0.15 11.50 -8.80
N MET A 373 -0.57 12.48 -8.00
CA MET A 373 -1.45 13.57 -8.44
C MET A 373 -0.83 14.47 -9.53
N TYR A 374 0.50 14.51 -9.65
CA TYR A 374 1.18 15.21 -10.74
C TYR A 374 1.43 14.34 -11.97
N ARG A 375 1.27 13.01 -11.85
CA ARG A 375 1.51 12.02 -12.90
C ARG A 375 0.24 11.71 -13.71
N HIS A 376 -0.95 11.97 -13.15
CA HIS A 376 -2.23 11.69 -13.80
C HIS A 376 -3.18 12.89 -13.70
N ASP A 377 -4.11 13.00 -14.67
CA ASP A 377 -5.20 14.00 -14.61
C ASP A 377 -6.35 13.48 -13.70
N TYR A 378 -6.55 12.17 -13.68
CA TYR A 378 -7.51 11.51 -12.81
C TYR A 378 -6.92 10.26 -12.16
N LEU A 379 -7.25 10.05 -10.89
CA LEU A 379 -6.94 8.83 -10.16
C LEU A 379 -8.23 8.09 -9.79
N LEU A 380 -8.28 6.80 -10.02
CA LEU A 380 -9.43 5.94 -9.72
C LEU A 380 -9.13 5.04 -8.53
N ASN A 381 -9.96 5.10 -7.49
CA ASN A 381 -9.92 4.09 -6.42
C ASN A 381 -10.86 2.94 -6.77
N VAL A 382 -10.34 1.73 -6.90
CA VAL A 382 -11.12 0.50 -7.20
C VAL A 382 -10.60 -0.72 -6.46
N ASP A 383 -11.48 -1.70 -6.32
CA ASP A 383 -11.16 -3.05 -5.89
C ASP A 383 -10.92 -3.97 -7.12
N ILE A 384 -10.21 -5.09 -6.93
CA ILE A 384 -9.84 -6.02 -8.03
C ILE A 384 -11.03 -6.81 -8.61
N ASP A 385 -12.23 -6.59 -8.09
CA ASP A 385 -13.50 -7.13 -8.58
C ASP A 385 -14.39 -6.06 -9.23
N GLU A 386 -13.85 -4.85 -9.49
CA GLU A 386 -14.58 -3.71 -10.03
C GLU A 386 -14.00 -3.21 -11.37
N VAL A 387 -14.87 -2.96 -12.35
CA VAL A 387 -14.51 -2.42 -13.67
C VAL A 387 -15.43 -1.23 -14.02
N MET A 388 -14.86 -0.07 -14.33
CA MET A 388 -15.61 1.06 -14.87
C MET A 388 -15.81 0.85 -16.37
N LEU A 389 -16.96 0.33 -16.78
CA LEU A 389 -17.22 -0.06 -18.16
C LEU A 389 -17.96 1.05 -18.92
N PRO A 390 -17.39 1.58 -20.02
CA PRO A 390 -18.09 2.39 -21.02
C PRO A 390 -19.25 1.62 -21.67
N LEU A 391 -20.32 2.33 -22.01
CA LEU A 391 -21.55 1.80 -22.60
C LEU A 391 -21.93 2.62 -23.84
N GLY A 392 -22.92 2.12 -24.60
CA GLY A 392 -23.31 2.74 -25.86
C GLY A 392 -22.16 2.72 -26.86
N ASP A 393 -21.93 3.85 -27.53
CA ASP A 393 -20.86 3.98 -28.53
C ASP A 393 -19.48 4.28 -27.91
N LEU A 394 -19.42 4.49 -26.59
CA LEU A 394 -18.17 4.78 -25.89
C LEU A 394 -17.35 3.49 -25.69
N THR A 395 -16.03 3.64 -25.71
CA THR A 395 -15.07 2.53 -25.71
C THR A 395 -13.98 2.62 -24.64
N ASN A 396 -13.72 3.82 -24.09
CA ASN A 396 -12.68 4.02 -23.07
C ASN A 396 -13.08 5.13 -22.08
N TRP A 397 -12.30 5.28 -21.00
CA TRP A 397 -12.55 6.27 -19.95
C TRP A 397 -12.44 7.70 -20.42
N GLN A 398 -11.54 8.00 -21.35
CA GLN A 398 -11.41 9.36 -21.90
C GLN A 398 -12.75 9.82 -22.50
N GLN A 399 -13.32 9.00 -23.39
CA GLN A 399 -14.60 9.29 -24.03
C GLN A 399 -15.75 9.44 -23.01
N VAL A 400 -15.76 8.62 -21.95
CA VAL A 400 -16.77 8.73 -20.88
C VAL A 400 -16.66 10.05 -20.12
N ILE A 401 -15.44 10.46 -19.74
CA ILE A 401 -15.21 11.68 -18.98
C ILE A 401 -15.50 12.92 -19.85
N GLU A 402 -15.03 12.94 -21.10
CA GLU A 402 -15.27 14.03 -22.05
C GLU A 402 -16.77 14.19 -22.32
N THR A 403 -17.47 13.09 -22.67
CA THR A 403 -18.92 13.11 -22.91
C THR A 403 -19.69 13.60 -21.69
N THR A 404 -19.33 13.11 -20.49
CA THR A 404 -19.99 13.54 -19.24
C THR A 404 -19.74 15.02 -18.97
N MET A 405 -18.51 15.49 -19.19
CA MET A 405 -18.15 16.90 -19.00
C MET A 405 -18.88 17.82 -19.98
N GLU A 406 -18.98 17.44 -21.25
CA GLU A 406 -19.72 18.18 -22.27
C GLU A 406 -21.20 18.33 -21.91
N ILE A 407 -21.84 17.23 -21.52
CA ILE A 407 -23.25 17.23 -21.08
C ILE A 407 -23.45 18.17 -19.90
N GLU A 408 -22.61 18.06 -18.87
CA GLU A 408 -22.75 18.87 -17.65
C GLU A 408 -22.48 20.36 -17.88
N LEU A 409 -21.50 20.69 -18.72
CA LEU A 409 -21.16 22.08 -19.04
C LEU A 409 -22.13 22.72 -20.04
N SER A 410 -22.84 21.93 -20.85
CA SER A 410 -23.89 22.44 -21.74
C SER A 410 -25.14 22.94 -20.99
N GLN A 411 -25.30 22.55 -19.72
CA GLN A 411 -26.44 22.98 -18.92
C GLN A 411 -26.33 24.48 -18.56
N PRO A 412 -27.34 25.32 -18.88
CA PRO A 412 -27.27 26.77 -18.67
C PRO A 412 -27.05 27.21 -17.22
N SER A 413 -27.41 26.36 -16.25
CA SER A 413 -27.25 26.61 -14.82
C SER A 413 -25.86 26.22 -14.30
N THR A 414 -25.07 25.46 -15.06
CA THR A 414 -23.76 24.98 -14.62
C THR A 414 -22.71 26.07 -14.75
N LYS A 415 -22.18 26.53 -13.62
CA LYS A 415 -21.00 27.41 -13.56
C LYS A 415 -19.88 26.69 -12.83
N CYS A 416 -19.00 26.02 -13.58
CA CYS A 416 -17.90 25.23 -13.04
C CYS A 416 -16.57 25.61 -13.70
N PRO A 417 -16.05 26.84 -13.43
CA PRO A 417 -14.84 27.34 -14.10
C PRO A 417 -13.59 26.51 -13.79
N LYS A 418 -13.52 25.88 -12.62
CA LYS A 418 -12.43 24.94 -12.24
C LYS A 418 -12.72 23.49 -12.61
N GLY A 419 -13.90 23.18 -13.17
CA GLY A 419 -14.34 21.81 -13.45
C GLY A 419 -14.91 21.06 -12.24
N PHE A 420 -15.16 19.77 -12.45
CA PHE A 420 -15.74 18.86 -11.45
C PHE A 420 -14.67 18.10 -10.69
N VAL A 421 -14.87 17.93 -9.38
CA VAL A 421 -13.89 17.30 -8.48
C VAL A 421 -13.79 15.80 -8.69
N ALA A 422 -14.86 15.17 -9.19
CA ALA A 422 -14.88 13.74 -9.48
C ALA A 422 -16.03 13.34 -10.42
N PHE A 423 -15.87 12.22 -11.10
CA PHE A 423 -16.90 11.56 -11.91
C PHE A 423 -17.16 10.15 -11.36
N CYS A 424 -18.37 9.90 -10.89
CA CYS A 424 -18.75 8.76 -10.07
C CYS A 424 -19.67 7.81 -10.84
N PHE A 425 -19.34 6.52 -10.80
CA PHE A 425 -20.01 5.49 -11.60
C PHE A 425 -21.00 4.73 -10.73
N ILE A 426 -22.21 4.55 -11.23
CA ILE A 426 -23.25 3.81 -10.51
C ILE A 426 -22.89 2.32 -10.50
N ASN A 427 -22.96 1.72 -9.32
CA ASN A 427 -22.66 0.32 -9.11
C ASN A 427 -23.73 -0.63 -9.66
N SER A 428 -23.27 -1.72 -10.28
CA SER A 428 -24.05 -2.84 -10.77
C SER A 428 -23.42 -4.16 -10.32
N TYR A 429 -24.13 -4.94 -9.49
CA TYR A 429 -23.64 -6.21 -8.97
C TYR A 429 -23.84 -7.35 -9.96
N PHE A 430 -22.74 -8.01 -10.33
CA PHE A 430 -22.70 -9.22 -11.13
C PHE A 430 -22.59 -10.45 -10.23
N SER A 431 -23.48 -11.41 -10.48
CA SER A 431 -23.62 -12.67 -9.75
C SER A 431 -22.63 -13.72 -10.27
N LYS A 432 -22.37 -14.74 -9.47
CA LYS A 432 -21.67 -15.99 -9.82
C LYS A 432 -22.53 -16.93 -10.68
N VAL A 433 -23.80 -16.60 -10.91
CA VAL A 433 -24.64 -17.32 -11.87
C VAL A 433 -24.07 -17.09 -13.26
N VAL A 434 -23.61 -18.17 -13.89
CA VAL A 434 -23.10 -18.17 -15.26
C VAL A 434 -24.27 -18.05 -16.23
N GLY A 435 -24.14 -17.16 -17.22
CA GLY A 435 -25.14 -17.00 -18.28
C GLY A 435 -25.07 -18.14 -19.31
N ASP A 436 -26.17 -18.41 -20.00
CA ASP A 436 -26.19 -19.39 -21.10
C ASP A 436 -25.37 -18.87 -22.29
N ALA A 437 -24.57 -19.70 -22.95
CA ALA A 437 -23.91 -19.28 -24.20
C ALA A 437 -24.96 -19.06 -25.30
N THR A 438 -24.88 -17.95 -26.04
CA THR A 438 -25.83 -17.66 -27.13
C THR A 438 -25.49 -18.41 -28.42
N ASN A 439 -24.24 -18.84 -28.58
CA ASN A 439 -23.76 -19.63 -29.71
C ASN A 439 -22.50 -20.44 -29.35
N HIS A 440 -22.07 -21.34 -30.25
CA HIS A 440 -20.92 -22.22 -30.03
C HIS A 440 -19.59 -21.45 -29.90
N GLU A 441 -19.40 -20.41 -30.72
CA GLU A 441 -18.21 -19.58 -30.66
C GLU A 441 -18.13 -18.89 -29.29
N GLU A 442 -19.26 -18.39 -28.79
CA GLU A 442 -19.36 -17.79 -27.46
C GLU A 442 -19.13 -18.80 -26.33
N ALA A 443 -19.61 -20.04 -26.49
CA ALA A 443 -19.35 -21.10 -25.53
C ALA A 443 -17.84 -21.34 -25.39
N GLU A 444 -17.14 -21.57 -26.50
CA GLU A 444 -15.67 -21.73 -26.53
C GLU A 444 -14.96 -20.48 -25.99
N GLN A 445 -15.46 -19.30 -26.34
CA GLN A 445 -14.89 -18.02 -25.93
C GLN A 445 -15.12 -17.66 -24.45
N SER A 446 -16.18 -18.19 -23.85
CA SER A 446 -16.55 -17.92 -22.46
C SER A 446 -15.82 -18.83 -21.48
N GLU A 447 -15.37 -20.02 -21.89
CA GLU A 447 -14.83 -21.05 -20.98
C GLU A 447 -13.58 -20.61 -20.19
N GLU A 448 -12.95 -19.49 -20.56
CA GLU A 448 -11.62 -19.09 -20.04
C GLU A 448 -11.57 -17.79 -19.24
N LEU A 449 -12.57 -16.90 -19.30
CA LEU A 449 -12.50 -15.58 -18.66
C LEU A 449 -13.70 -15.31 -17.73
N TYR A 450 -13.41 -14.97 -16.47
CA TYR A 450 -14.44 -14.84 -15.44
C TYR A 450 -15.50 -13.79 -15.79
N VAL A 451 -15.09 -12.62 -16.30
CA VAL A 451 -16.00 -11.52 -16.60
C VAL A 451 -16.89 -11.79 -17.81
N LEU A 452 -16.46 -12.68 -18.71
CA LEU A 452 -17.23 -13.11 -19.88
C LEU A 452 -18.25 -14.20 -19.53
N GLN A 453 -17.95 -15.04 -18.53
CA GLN A 453 -18.89 -16.06 -18.01
C GLN A 453 -20.00 -15.43 -17.16
N HIS A 454 -19.61 -14.47 -16.32
CA HIS A 454 -20.48 -13.90 -15.30
C HIS A 454 -21.18 -12.65 -15.81
N VAL A 455 -22.10 -12.82 -16.77
CA VAL A 455 -22.89 -11.73 -17.38
C VAL A 455 -24.24 -11.48 -16.71
N MET A 456 -24.60 -12.29 -15.71
CA MET A 456 -25.84 -12.12 -14.97
C MET A 456 -25.65 -11.09 -13.87
N ARG A 457 -26.41 -10.01 -13.91
CA ARG A 457 -26.38 -8.95 -12.90
C ARG A 457 -27.73 -8.68 -12.29
N HIS A 458 -27.76 -8.03 -11.15
CA HIS A 458 -29.01 -7.51 -10.60
C HIS A 458 -29.65 -6.51 -11.55
N ARG A 459 -30.97 -6.66 -11.75
CA ARG A 459 -31.77 -5.76 -12.59
C ARG A 459 -31.62 -4.30 -12.18
N ASN A 460 -31.71 -4.06 -10.87
CA ASN A 460 -31.68 -2.73 -10.29
C ASN A 460 -30.25 -2.32 -9.94
N PHE A 461 -29.88 -1.11 -10.36
CA PHE A 461 -28.63 -0.48 -9.96
C PHE A 461 -28.64 -0.05 -8.50
N SER A 462 -27.45 0.15 -7.94
CA SER A 462 -27.31 0.86 -6.66
C SER A 462 -27.78 2.32 -6.81
N ARG A 463 -28.19 2.95 -5.71
CA ARG A 463 -28.52 4.39 -5.73
C ARG A 463 -27.25 5.22 -5.94
N PRO A 464 -27.33 6.40 -6.59
CA PRO A 464 -26.21 7.32 -6.68
C PRO A 464 -25.55 7.57 -5.31
N GLY A 465 -24.22 7.48 -5.26
CA GLY A 465 -23.43 7.61 -4.02
C GLY A 465 -23.37 6.36 -3.13
N GLN A 466 -24.14 5.30 -3.42
CA GLN A 466 -24.06 4.03 -2.69
C GLN A 466 -23.15 3.06 -3.43
N ALA A 467 -22.08 2.61 -2.77
CA ALA A 467 -21.06 1.71 -3.34
C ALA A 467 -20.48 2.20 -4.68
N THR A 468 -20.57 3.51 -4.97
CA THR A 468 -19.98 4.10 -6.18
C THR A 468 -18.47 4.11 -6.07
N LYS A 469 -17.78 4.19 -7.20
CA LYS A 469 -16.37 4.56 -7.29
C LYS A 469 -16.25 5.72 -8.27
N CYS A 470 -15.26 6.56 -8.06
CA CYS A 470 -15.13 7.78 -8.85
C CYS A 470 -13.71 7.97 -9.37
N PHE A 471 -13.60 8.56 -10.55
CA PHE A 471 -12.38 9.23 -10.98
C PHE A 471 -12.24 10.53 -10.19
N HIS A 472 -11.15 10.65 -9.45
CA HIS A 472 -10.81 11.81 -8.64
C HIS A 472 -9.94 12.76 -9.46
N ASN A 473 -10.40 13.99 -9.68
CA ASN A 473 -9.62 15.02 -10.36
C ASN A 473 -8.41 15.40 -9.49
N THR A 474 -7.21 15.21 -10.02
CA THR A 474 -5.96 15.42 -9.27
C THR A 474 -5.67 16.89 -8.99
N ASN A 475 -6.22 17.82 -9.78
CA ASN A 475 -6.10 19.26 -9.53
C ASN A 475 -7.05 19.77 -8.45
N LEU A 476 -8.10 19.03 -8.09
CA LEU A 476 -9.14 19.53 -7.18
C LEU A 476 -9.30 18.72 -5.90
N SER A 477 -9.04 17.41 -5.91
CA SER A 477 -9.27 16.55 -4.75
C SER A 477 -8.24 16.77 -3.64
N ILE A 478 -8.65 16.69 -2.37
CA ILE A 478 -7.75 16.82 -1.20
C ILE A 478 -7.73 15.53 -0.39
N THR A 479 -8.89 14.97 -0.04
CA THR A 479 -8.94 13.68 0.66
C THR A 479 -9.91 12.74 -0.02
N LEU A 480 -9.53 11.47 -0.07
CA LEU A 480 -10.27 10.42 -0.76
C LEU A 480 -10.83 9.40 0.24
N HIS A 481 -12.06 8.96 -0.02
CA HIS A 481 -12.61 7.72 0.47
C HIS A 481 -12.53 6.65 -0.63
N ASN A 482 -12.69 5.36 -0.28
CA ASN A 482 -12.80 4.28 -1.28
C ASN A 482 -13.87 4.58 -2.34
N HIS A 483 -14.93 5.29 -1.96
CA HIS A 483 -16.08 5.55 -2.85
C HIS A 483 -16.08 6.91 -3.53
N PHE A 484 -15.53 7.96 -2.92
CA PHE A 484 -15.69 9.35 -3.41
C PHE A 484 -14.68 10.32 -2.78
N THR A 485 -14.52 11.49 -3.39
CA THR A 485 -13.74 12.60 -2.83
C THR A 485 -14.46 13.19 -1.60
N LEU A 486 -13.77 13.23 -0.46
CA LEU A 486 -14.30 13.75 0.82
C LEU A 486 -14.15 15.27 0.95
N LYS A 487 -12.99 15.79 0.54
CA LYS A 487 -12.66 17.21 0.55
C LYS A 487 -11.98 17.59 -0.75
N TRP A 488 -12.20 18.82 -1.18
CA TRP A 488 -11.64 19.37 -2.42
C TRP A 488 -11.38 20.86 -2.27
N ILE A 489 -10.56 21.39 -3.18
CA ILE A 489 -10.13 22.79 -3.23
C ILE A 489 -11.33 23.72 -3.44
N THR A 490 -11.28 24.89 -2.80
CA THR A 490 -12.29 25.94 -2.95
C THR A 490 -12.48 26.35 -4.42
N GLY A 491 -13.74 26.36 -4.86
CA GLY A 491 -14.14 26.66 -6.24
C GLY A 491 -14.31 25.44 -7.14
N GLY A 492 -13.89 24.24 -6.70
CA GLY A 492 -14.21 22.99 -7.39
C GLY A 492 -15.71 22.63 -7.30
N CYS A 493 -16.30 22.19 -8.41
CA CYS A 493 -17.69 21.76 -8.43
C CYS A 493 -17.87 20.36 -7.85
N ARG A 494 -19.03 20.13 -7.22
CA ARG A 494 -19.40 18.84 -6.62
C ARG A 494 -19.21 17.66 -7.59
N PRO A 495 -18.93 16.44 -7.10
CA PRO A 495 -18.86 15.25 -7.93
C PRO A 495 -20.08 15.09 -8.84
N ARG A 496 -19.88 14.53 -10.03
CA ARG A 496 -20.96 14.22 -10.97
C ARG A 496 -21.16 12.73 -11.09
N THR A 497 -22.42 12.31 -11.14
CA THR A 497 -22.77 10.90 -11.36
C THR A 497 -22.84 10.69 -12.87
N VAL A 498 -22.06 9.74 -13.38
CA VAL A 498 -22.08 9.36 -14.79
C VAL A 498 -23.39 8.64 -15.08
N SER A 499 -24.03 8.99 -16.20
CA SER A 499 -25.26 8.31 -16.64
C SER A 499 -24.98 6.83 -16.93
N THR A 500 -25.89 5.95 -16.48
CA THR A 500 -25.84 4.51 -16.80
C THR A 500 -26.07 4.21 -18.28
N GLU A 501 -26.38 5.21 -19.10
CA GLU A 501 -26.39 5.10 -20.56
C GLU A 501 -24.98 5.19 -21.16
N HIS A 502 -24.06 5.90 -20.48
CA HIS A 502 -22.69 6.14 -20.95
C HIS A 502 -21.67 5.24 -20.27
N ALA A 503 -21.85 4.93 -18.99
CA ALA A 503 -20.99 3.99 -18.28
C ALA A 503 -21.60 3.50 -16.97
N LYS A 504 -21.09 2.37 -16.47
CA LYS A 504 -21.43 1.84 -15.15
C LYS A 504 -20.21 1.19 -14.51
N MET A 505 -20.23 1.04 -13.19
CA MET A 505 -19.31 0.14 -12.50
C MET A 505 -19.89 -1.27 -12.51
N GLN A 506 -19.17 -2.21 -13.09
CA GLN A 506 -19.44 -3.64 -12.94
C GLN A 506 -18.71 -4.15 -11.72
N HIS A 507 -19.45 -4.71 -10.76
CA HIS A 507 -18.91 -5.24 -9.51
C HIS A 507 -19.17 -6.75 -9.44
N TYR A 508 -18.12 -7.54 -9.64
CA TYR A 508 -18.14 -9.00 -9.70
C TYR A 508 -18.12 -9.63 -8.31
N ARG A 509 -19.19 -9.35 -7.55
CA ARG A 509 -19.35 -9.76 -6.17
C ARG A 509 -20.80 -10.14 -5.87
N GLU A 510 -20.95 -11.28 -5.20
CA GLU A 510 -22.24 -11.70 -4.63
C GLU A 510 -22.75 -10.64 -3.64
N PRO A 511 -24.00 -10.17 -3.80
CA PRO A 511 -24.62 -9.29 -2.83
C PRO A 511 -24.74 -9.95 -1.47
N ASP A 512 -24.65 -9.15 -0.40
CA ASP A 512 -24.80 -9.63 0.97
C ASP A 512 -26.24 -10.14 1.28
N LYS A 513 -27.21 -9.82 0.42
CA LYS A 513 -28.61 -10.26 0.55
C LYS A 513 -28.90 -11.39 -0.42
N ASN A 514 -29.65 -12.40 0.04
CA ASN A 514 -30.21 -13.42 -0.82
C ASN A 514 -31.13 -12.79 -1.89
N TYR A 515 -31.15 -13.40 -3.07
CA TYR A 515 -31.95 -12.97 -4.20
C TYR A 515 -32.50 -14.18 -4.97
N GLU A 516 -33.59 -13.95 -5.69
CA GLU A 516 -34.17 -14.92 -6.61
C GLU A 516 -33.58 -14.75 -8.01
N LEU A 517 -33.48 -15.83 -8.79
CA LEU A 517 -32.95 -15.77 -10.16
C LEU A 517 -33.75 -14.81 -11.06
N SER A 518 -35.04 -14.59 -10.79
CA SER A 518 -35.88 -13.62 -11.50
C SER A 518 -35.45 -12.15 -11.32
N GLU A 519 -34.66 -11.86 -10.28
CA GLU A 519 -34.11 -10.53 -10.02
C GLU A 519 -32.86 -10.24 -10.85
N LEU A 520 -32.30 -11.27 -11.49
CA LEU A 520 -31.16 -11.13 -12.39
C LEU A 520 -31.63 -10.78 -13.81
N VAL A 521 -30.76 -10.06 -14.50
CA VAL A 521 -30.84 -9.78 -15.94
C VAL A 521 -29.49 -10.05 -16.56
N GLU A 522 -29.53 -10.50 -17.80
CA GLU A 522 -28.32 -10.65 -18.59
C GLU A 522 -27.80 -9.28 -19.04
N ASP A 523 -26.50 -9.07 -18.93
CA ASP A 523 -25.81 -7.88 -19.38
C ASP A 523 -24.47 -8.24 -20.03
N ARG A 524 -24.50 -8.33 -21.36
CA ARG A 524 -23.32 -8.67 -22.18
C ARG A 524 -22.50 -7.47 -22.62
N SER A 525 -22.64 -6.31 -21.96
CA SER A 525 -21.93 -5.09 -22.40
C SER A 525 -20.41 -5.25 -22.46
N ILE A 526 -19.82 -6.10 -21.62
CA ILE A 526 -18.39 -6.37 -21.61
C ILE A 526 -17.91 -7.20 -22.81
N TRP A 527 -18.80 -7.96 -23.47
CA TRP A 527 -18.45 -8.81 -24.61
C TRP A 527 -17.91 -8.04 -25.81
N ARG A 528 -18.19 -6.73 -25.90
CA ARG A 528 -17.59 -5.85 -26.90
C ARG A 528 -16.07 -5.79 -26.84
N PHE A 529 -15.48 -6.16 -25.71
CA PHE A 529 -14.04 -6.18 -25.48
C PHE A 529 -13.46 -7.61 -25.45
N ALA A 530 -14.28 -8.65 -25.64
CA ALA A 530 -13.90 -10.05 -25.41
C ALA A 530 -12.69 -10.49 -26.23
N SER A 531 -12.66 -10.16 -27.52
CA SER A 531 -11.57 -10.55 -28.43
C SER A 531 -10.23 -9.96 -28.00
N GLU A 532 -10.21 -8.67 -27.67
CA GLU A 532 -8.98 -7.99 -27.27
C GLU A 532 -8.54 -8.37 -25.86
N LEU A 533 -9.49 -8.52 -24.93
CA LEU A 533 -9.22 -8.99 -23.57
C LEU A 533 -8.60 -10.39 -23.58
N ARG A 534 -9.17 -11.34 -24.34
CA ARG A 534 -8.62 -12.70 -24.45
C ARG A 534 -7.20 -12.66 -24.99
N LYS A 535 -6.99 -11.98 -26.12
CA LYS A 535 -5.66 -11.85 -26.74
C LYS A 535 -4.62 -11.33 -25.73
N ASN A 536 -4.97 -10.32 -24.94
CA ASN A 536 -4.05 -9.74 -23.95
C ASN A 536 -3.80 -10.69 -22.78
N VAL A 537 -4.85 -11.36 -22.26
CA VAL A 537 -4.71 -12.33 -21.17
C VAL A 537 -3.86 -13.54 -21.59
N GLU A 538 -4.11 -14.09 -22.78
CA GLU A 538 -3.30 -15.18 -23.37
C GLU A 538 -1.83 -14.76 -23.51
N HIS A 539 -1.59 -13.53 -23.98
CA HIS A 539 -0.23 -13.00 -24.10
C HIS A 539 0.48 -13.01 -22.74
N VAL A 540 -0.17 -12.53 -21.68
CA VAL A 540 0.42 -12.54 -20.33
C VAL A 540 0.70 -13.96 -19.87
N TRP A 541 -0.21 -14.91 -20.08
CA TRP A 541 0.01 -16.30 -19.67
C TRP A 541 1.21 -16.96 -20.36
N ILE A 542 1.43 -16.66 -21.64
CA ILE A 542 2.58 -17.18 -22.39
C ILE A 542 3.90 -16.63 -21.82
N HIS A 543 3.93 -15.35 -21.46
CA HIS A 543 5.16 -14.64 -21.04
C HIS A 543 5.31 -14.50 -19.52
N LEU A 544 4.40 -15.07 -18.72
CA LEU A 544 4.38 -14.92 -17.26
C LEU A 544 5.68 -15.41 -16.60
N ASN A 545 6.34 -16.40 -17.22
CA ASN A 545 7.59 -16.97 -16.73
C ASN A 545 8.86 -16.31 -17.31
N ASP A 546 8.73 -15.43 -18.31
CA ASP A 546 9.88 -14.79 -18.95
C ASP A 546 10.55 -13.79 -18.01
N GLY A 547 9.76 -13.09 -17.19
CA GLY A 547 10.26 -12.21 -16.13
C GLY A 547 11.01 -12.97 -15.01
N ALA A 548 10.65 -14.23 -14.75
CA ALA A 548 11.35 -15.07 -13.78
C ALA A 548 12.73 -15.51 -14.29
N GLN A 549 12.88 -15.74 -15.61
CA GLN A 549 14.16 -16.08 -16.23
C GLN A 549 15.11 -14.88 -16.32
N GLN A 550 14.61 -13.67 -16.58
CA GLN A 550 15.42 -12.45 -16.54
C GLN A 550 15.85 -12.07 -15.13
N THR A 551 15.03 -12.31 -14.10
CA THR A 551 15.45 -12.05 -12.71
C THR A 551 16.56 -13.00 -12.27
N ILE A 552 16.52 -14.27 -12.68
CA ILE A 552 17.61 -15.23 -12.47
C ILE A 552 18.85 -14.83 -13.29
N GLY A 553 18.67 -14.44 -14.55
CA GLY A 553 19.75 -13.97 -15.41
C GLY A 553 20.45 -12.71 -14.90
N ASN A 554 19.70 -11.75 -14.35
CA ASN A 554 20.25 -10.52 -13.76
C ASN A 554 20.97 -10.80 -12.44
N LEU A 555 20.47 -11.75 -11.63
CA LEU A 555 21.16 -12.19 -10.41
C LEU A 555 22.46 -12.96 -10.74
N GLU A 556 22.45 -13.76 -11.79
CA GLU A 556 23.65 -14.46 -12.30
C GLU A 556 24.63 -13.47 -12.97
N GLU A 557 24.15 -12.44 -13.67
CA GLU A 557 24.98 -11.37 -14.24
C GLU A 557 25.59 -10.48 -13.14
N GLU A 558 24.82 -10.06 -12.12
CA GLU A 558 25.35 -9.32 -10.96
C GLU A 558 26.39 -10.15 -10.21
N GLN A 559 26.15 -11.44 -9.96
CA GLN A 559 27.14 -12.34 -9.36
C GLN A 559 28.40 -12.50 -10.23
N SER A 560 28.24 -12.57 -11.55
CA SER A 560 29.37 -12.66 -12.48
C SER A 560 30.17 -11.36 -12.57
N LEU A 561 29.51 -10.20 -12.47
CA LEU A 561 30.17 -8.90 -12.45
C LEU A 561 30.95 -8.68 -11.16
N ASP A 562 30.39 -9.11 -10.02
CA ASP A 562 31.07 -9.06 -8.73
C ASP A 562 32.29 -10.00 -8.71
N GLU A 563 32.20 -11.21 -9.27
CA GLU A 563 33.35 -12.12 -9.43
C GLU A 563 34.44 -11.54 -10.35
N LEU A 564 34.06 -10.91 -11.47
CA LEU A 564 35.01 -10.26 -12.39
C LEU A 564 35.70 -9.04 -11.76
N LEU A 565 34.97 -8.26 -10.95
CA LEU A 565 35.54 -7.12 -10.22
C LEU A 565 36.49 -7.57 -9.10
N GLU A 566 36.22 -8.70 -8.44
CA GLU A 566 37.13 -9.30 -7.46
C GLU A 566 38.41 -9.84 -8.12
N GLU A 567 38.31 -10.44 -9.31
CA GLU A 567 39.48 -10.90 -10.07
C GLU A 567 40.37 -9.74 -10.55
N ASP A 568 39.78 -8.67 -11.08
CA ASP A 568 40.52 -7.47 -11.51
C ASP A 568 41.24 -6.79 -10.33
N LEU A 569 40.59 -6.72 -9.15
CA LEU A 569 41.19 -6.16 -7.93
C LEU A 569 42.32 -7.04 -7.38
N ALA A 570 42.22 -8.36 -7.53
CA ALA A 570 43.28 -9.30 -7.15
C ALA A 570 44.50 -9.20 -8.09
N GLU A 571 44.29 -8.99 -9.40
CA GLU A 571 45.37 -8.76 -10.36
C GLU A 571 46.10 -7.43 -10.12
N GLU A 572 45.37 -6.34 -9.81
CA GLU A 572 45.98 -5.05 -9.47
C GLU A 572 46.79 -5.10 -8.17
N GLN A 573 46.33 -5.83 -7.15
CA GLN A 573 47.09 -6.03 -5.91
C GLN A 573 48.34 -6.89 -6.12
N THR A 574 48.28 -7.88 -7.02
CA THR A 574 49.43 -8.74 -7.33
C THR A 574 50.50 -7.98 -8.11
N GLN A 575 50.11 -7.03 -8.97
CA GLN A 575 51.05 -6.15 -9.68
C GLN A 575 51.71 -5.10 -8.76
N GLN A 576 51.04 -4.65 -7.69
CA GLN A 576 51.65 -3.74 -6.70
C GLN A 576 52.65 -4.43 -5.74
N ILE A 577 52.58 -5.75 -5.59
CA ILE A 577 53.49 -6.51 -4.71
C ILE A 577 54.78 -6.94 -5.44
N LEU A 578 54.79 -6.87 -6.78
CA LEU A 578 55.93 -7.25 -7.64
C LEU A 578 56.61 -6.07 -8.37
N GLY A 579 56.26 -4.82 -8.03
CA GLY A 579 56.81 -3.58 -8.59
C GLY A 579 57.80 -2.85 -7.69
#